data_AF-A0A396YV89-F1
#
_entry.id   AF-A0A396YV89-F1
#
_cell.length_a   1.000
_cell.length_b   1.000
_cell.length_c   1.000
_cell.angle_alpha   90.00
_cell.angle_beta   90.00
_cell.angle_gamma   90.00
#
_symmetry.space_group_name_H-M   'P 1'
#
loop_
_entity.id
_entity.type
_entity.pdbx_description
1 polymer ?
#
loop_
_entity_poly.entity_id
_entity_poly.type
_entity_poly.pdbx_seq_one_letter_code
_entity_poly.pdbx_strand_id
1 'polypeptide(L)'
;MKLKLYVFIVFYLLNVSCQDLQRPSFLSLLLTQSLPGNIGVVTTDFGGSGRFKVINPSLLYSYPGLIPIHSDALARFGLGKVYVLNLLNRDSIQVLDPNFGFVTVSELALGFKVNPADIEFAGPSKAYVTLYGSNRLLILDPSLMAITGSIDLGGYSETFSSGGTPDGLPEMSGMKIVGDSLFVCLQRLDRNDPSGYFPPNTTSLLLEIYIATDTVIGTYTFPASNPVNKPQLLDLFGEPHLVFATPGRMGFLSQIDGGVSAFRLGTRSFLTRLLFSESVAGGDIVNVQVKSDTVGYASVLDSSFTKSLKVFNPSTGETTATLLRIPSSYDASLSSILLASDKILYVGNTQFQQPGVTMFDTERGDALLTPSPISVDLQPYDIIELK
;
A
#
# COMPACT_ATOMS: atom_id res chain seq x y z
N MET A 1 -27.28 -78.93 -40.47
CA MET A 1 -26.40 -77.77 -40.78
C MET A 1 -26.69 -76.66 -39.77
N LYS A 2 -25.84 -76.47 -38.76
CA LYS A 2 -25.95 -75.36 -37.79
C LYS A 2 -24.83 -74.36 -38.10
N LEU A 3 -25.22 -73.16 -38.56
CA LEU A 3 -24.33 -72.08 -38.97
C LEU A 3 -23.75 -71.42 -37.71
N LYS A 4 -22.42 -71.43 -37.55
CA LYS A 4 -21.72 -70.70 -36.48
C LYS A 4 -21.64 -69.22 -36.86
N LEU A 5 -22.29 -68.37 -36.08
CA LEU A 5 -22.23 -66.92 -36.19
C LEU A 5 -20.91 -66.44 -35.54
N TYR A 6 -19.96 -65.96 -36.35
CA TYR A 6 -18.76 -65.30 -35.84
C TYR A 6 -19.10 -63.84 -35.52
N VAL A 7 -19.08 -63.48 -34.24
CA VAL A 7 -19.21 -62.09 -33.78
C VAL A 7 -17.84 -61.43 -33.96
N PHE A 8 -17.74 -60.51 -34.92
CA PHE A 8 -16.59 -59.62 -35.06
C PHE A 8 -16.73 -58.49 -34.04
N ILE A 9 -15.89 -58.49 -33.00
CA ILE A 9 -15.75 -57.35 -32.10
C ILE A 9 -14.86 -56.32 -32.82
N VAL A 10 -15.48 -55.28 -33.36
CA VAL A 10 -14.78 -54.10 -33.88
C VAL A 10 -14.34 -53.26 -32.68
N PHE A 11 -13.05 -53.24 -32.39
CA PHE A 11 -12.47 -52.25 -31.49
C PHE A 11 -12.53 -50.88 -32.17
N TYR A 12 -13.48 -50.04 -31.75
CA TYR A 12 -13.42 -48.61 -32.03
C TYR A 12 -12.23 -48.04 -31.25
N LEU A 13 -11.12 -47.80 -31.94
CA LEU A 13 -10.09 -46.89 -31.47
C LEU A 13 -10.73 -45.49 -31.43
N LEU A 14 -11.25 -45.10 -30.27
CA LEU A 14 -11.52 -43.70 -29.98
C LEU A 14 -10.16 -43.00 -30.06
N ASN A 15 -9.92 -42.31 -31.19
CA ASN A 15 -8.92 -41.25 -31.27
C ASN A 15 -9.36 -40.16 -30.30
N VAL A 16 -9.04 -40.33 -29.02
CA VAL A 16 -8.92 -39.22 -28.10
C VAL A 16 -7.70 -38.47 -28.60
N SER A 17 -7.92 -37.53 -29.52
CA SER A 17 -6.94 -36.47 -29.75
C SER A 17 -6.75 -35.83 -28.39
N CYS A 18 -5.64 -36.16 -27.74
CA CYS A 18 -5.09 -35.33 -26.67
C CYS A 18 -4.89 -33.98 -27.35
N GLN A 19 -5.85 -33.06 -27.21
CA GLN A 19 -5.59 -31.70 -27.58
C GLN A 19 -4.51 -31.27 -26.59
N ASP A 20 -3.27 -31.25 -27.07
CA ASP A 20 -2.20 -30.58 -26.37
C ASP A 20 -2.77 -29.23 -25.91
N LEU A 21 -2.68 -28.95 -24.60
CA LEU A 21 -3.02 -27.64 -24.06
C LEU A 21 -2.18 -26.63 -24.84
N GLN A 22 -2.83 -25.99 -25.81
CA GLN A 22 -2.16 -25.10 -26.74
C GLN A 22 -1.58 -23.99 -25.88
N ARG A 23 -0.24 -23.90 -25.83
CA ARG A 23 0.43 -22.91 -25.00
C ARG A 23 -0.14 -21.54 -25.38
N PRO A 24 -0.59 -20.73 -24.40
CA PRO A 24 -1.06 -19.39 -24.68
C PRO A 24 0.01 -18.65 -25.51
N SER A 25 -0.42 -17.84 -26.46
CA SER A 25 0.53 -17.03 -27.23
C SER A 25 1.30 -16.12 -26.26
N PHE A 26 2.55 -15.80 -26.58
CA PHE A 26 3.34 -14.87 -25.78
C PHE A 26 2.61 -13.54 -25.55
N LEU A 27 1.88 -13.06 -26.56
CA LEU A 27 1.04 -11.86 -26.48
C LEU A 27 -0.09 -12.01 -25.45
N SER A 28 -0.75 -13.17 -25.39
CA SER A 28 -1.79 -13.44 -24.39
C SER A 28 -1.20 -13.46 -22.98
N LEU A 29 0.00 -14.02 -22.78
CA LEU A 29 0.65 -14.04 -21.48
C LEU A 29 1.04 -12.64 -21.00
N LEU A 30 1.48 -11.76 -21.92
CA LEU A 30 1.77 -10.35 -21.66
C LEU A 30 0.52 -9.56 -21.25
N LEU A 31 -0.60 -9.79 -21.93
CA LEU A 31 -1.84 -9.05 -21.69
C LEU A 31 -2.67 -9.64 -20.52
N THR A 32 -2.44 -10.88 -20.10
CA THR A 32 -3.12 -11.42 -18.90
C THR A 32 -2.68 -10.75 -17.60
N GLN A 33 -1.52 -10.09 -17.60
CA GLN A 33 -1.02 -9.37 -16.42
C GLN A 33 -1.86 -8.11 -16.13
N SER A 34 -2.52 -7.54 -17.14
CA SER A 34 -3.35 -6.35 -17.00
C SER A 34 -4.81 -6.65 -16.65
N LEU A 35 -5.15 -7.92 -16.38
CA LEU A 35 -6.52 -8.28 -16.00
C LEU A 35 -6.90 -7.58 -14.67
N PRO A 36 -8.09 -6.96 -14.60
CA PRO A 36 -8.60 -6.40 -13.35
C PRO A 36 -8.63 -7.45 -12.24
N GLY A 37 -8.29 -7.02 -11.02
CA GLY A 37 -8.21 -7.90 -9.84
C GLY A 37 -6.87 -8.61 -9.68
N ASN A 38 -5.94 -8.49 -10.64
CA ASN A 38 -4.54 -8.83 -10.38
C ASN A 38 -3.93 -7.85 -9.37
N ILE A 39 -2.86 -8.30 -8.71
CA ILE A 39 -2.18 -7.53 -7.67
C ILE A 39 -0.79 -7.13 -8.16
N GLY A 40 -0.53 -5.83 -8.19
CA GLY A 40 0.80 -5.27 -8.43
C GLY A 40 1.64 -5.30 -7.15
N VAL A 41 2.90 -5.66 -7.27
CA VAL A 41 3.85 -5.72 -6.16
C VAL A 41 5.11 -4.97 -6.55
N VAL A 42 5.44 -3.94 -5.77
CA VAL A 42 6.73 -3.27 -5.81
C VAL A 42 7.70 -4.09 -4.97
N THR A 43 8.85 -4.43 -5.54
CA THR A 43 9.87 -5.23 -4.88
C THR A 43 11.22 -4.54 -4.90
N THR A 44 12.06 -4.86 -3.93
CA THR A 44 13.32 -4.19 -3.67
C THR A 44 14.42 -5.15 -3.22
N ASP A 45 15.67 -4.80 -3.54
CA ASP A 45 16.86 -5.35 -2.90
C ASP A 45 17.52 -4.37 -1.91
N PHE A 46 16.95 -3.17 -1.73
CA PHE A 46 17.48 -2.00 -1.01
C PHE A 46 18.93 -1.60 -1.37
N GLY A 47 19.50 -2.20 -2.41
CA GLY A 47 20.80 -1.88 -2.96
C GLY A 47 20.63 -0.98 -4.16
N GLY A 48 20.47 -1.58 -5.33
CA GLY A 48 20.45 -0.84 -6.61
C GLY A 48 19.34 -1.24 -7.56
N SER A 49 18.50 -2.24 -7.24
CA SER A 49 17.47 -2.74 -8.14
C SER A 49 16.11 -2.92 -7.46
N GLY A 50 15.06 -2.41 -8.10
CA GLY A 50 13.69 -2.78 -7.78
C GLY A 50 12.99 -3.42 -8.97
N ARG A 51 11.89 -4.14 -8.71
CA ARG A 51 11.03 -4.69 -9.78
C ARG A 51 9.56 -4.47 -9.50
N PHE A 52 8.80 -4.24 -10.55
CA PHE A 52 7.35 -4.37 -10.50
C PHE A 52 6.95 -5.78 -10.94
N LYS A 53 6.14 -6.45 -10.12
CA LYS A 53 5.65 -7.81 -10.35
C LYS A 53 4.13 -7.80 -10.28
N VAL A 54 3.51 -8.78 -10.95
CA VAL A 54 2.06 -8.95 -10.94
C VAL A 54 1.73 -10.36 -10.45
N ILE A 55 0.84 -10.46 -9.48
CA ILE A 55 0.29 -11.71 -8.96
C ILE A 55 -1.10 -11.91 -9.55
N ASN A 56 -1.36 -13.13 -10.03
CA ASN A 56 -2.71 -13.61 -10.29
C ASN A 56 -3.23 -14.33 -9.04
N PRO A 57 -4.21 -13.77 -8.32
CA PRO A 57 -4.64 -14.35 -7.06
C PRO A 57 -5.51 -15.60 -7.21
N SER A 58 -6.22 -15.75 -8.33
CA SER A 58 -7.03 -16.95 -8.60
C SER A 58 -6.15 -18.16 -8.88
N LEU A 59 -5.00 -17.94 -9.51
CA LEU A 59 -4.07 -19.00 -9.90
C LEU A 59 -2.90 -19.16 -8.91
N LEU A 60 -2.82 -18.31 -7.89
CA LEU A 60 -1.83 -18.33 -6.81
C LEU A 60 -0.38 -18.32 -7.31
N TYR A 61 -0.08 -17.55 -8.36
CA TYR A 61 1.28 -17.39 -8.88
C TYR A 61 1.56 -15.95 -9.33
N SER A 62 2.85 -15.60 -9.42
CA SER A 62 3.30 -14.34 -10.02
C SER A 62 3.67 -14.51 -11.49
N TYR A 63 3.22 -13.59 -12.33
CA TYR A 63 3.57 -13.63 -13.74
C TYR A 63 5.08 -13.48 -13.94
N PRO A 64 5.65 -14.18 -14.94
CA PRO A 64 7.04 -13.97 -15.33
C PRO A 64 7.20 -12.55 -15.87
N GLY A 65 8.28 -11.89 -15.50
CA GLY A 65 8.53 -10.51 -15.88
C GLY A 65 9.63 -9.88 -15.04
N LEU A 66 10.37 -8.95 -15.66
CA LEU A 66 11.45 -8.18 -15.07
C LEU A 66 11.22 -6.71 -15.41
N ILE A 67 10.16 -6.12 -14.84
CA ILE A 67 9.84 -4.71 -15.08
C ILE A 67 10.69 -3.88 -14.12
N PRO A 68 11.71 -3.14 -14.60
CA PRO A 68 12.64 -2.46 -13.73
C PRO A 68 12.02 -1.19 -13.15
N ILE A 69 12.21 -0.99 -11.86
CA ILE A 69 11.88 0.24 -11.13
C ILE A 69 13.05 0.57 -10.19
N HIS A 70 13.01 1.74 -9.54
CA HIS A 70 14.00 2.07 -8.53
C HIS A 70 13.93 1.11 -7.33
N SER A 71 15.06 0.89 -6.65
CA SER A 71 15.11 0.01 -5.45
C SER A 71 14.30 0.59 -4.29
N ASP A 72 14.18 1.90 -4.20
CA ASP A 72 13.30 2.56 -3.23
C ASP A 72 12.14 3.20 -3.99
N ALA A 73 10.97 2.54 -3.97
CA ALA A 73 9.84 2.95 -4.77
C ALA A 73 8.50 2.58 -4.13
N LEU A 74 7.49 3.41 -4.31
CA LEU A 74 6.09 3.10 -4.01
C LEU A 74 5.29 3.08 -5.32
N ALA A 75 4.10 2.51 -5.32
CA ALA A 75 3.26 2.54 -6.52
C ALA A 75 1.82 2.91 -6.23
N ARG A 76 1.16 3.53 -7.21
CA ARG A 76 -0.29 3.76 -7.22
C ARG A 76 -0.86 3.34 -8.56
N PHE A 77 -2.02 2.71 -8.52
CA PHE A 77 -2.81 2.46 -9.72
C PHE A 77 -3.83 3.59 -9.90
N GLY A 78 -3.85 4.20 -11.08
CA GLY A 78 -4.77 5.28 -11.43
C GLY A 78 -4.79 5.48 -12.93
N LEU A 79 -5.92 5.98 -13.47
CA LEU A 79 -6.06 6.25 -14.91
C LEU A 79 -5.68 5.06 -15.81
N GLY A 80 -5.89 3.82 -15.34
CA GLY A 80 -5.54 2.59 -16.04
C GLY A 80 -4.04 2.28 -16.14
N LYS A 81 -3.19 2.95 -15.37
CA LYS A 81 -1.74 2.78 -15.37
C LYS A 81 -1.18 2.64 -13.95
N VAL A 82 0.05 2.16 -13.85
CA VAL A 82 0.81 2.14 -12.60
C VAL A 82 1.77 3.32 -12.59
N TYR A 83 1.63 4.17 -11.57
CA TYR A 83 2.51 5.29 -11.31
C TYR A 83 3.44 4.89 -10.17
N VAL A 84 4.70 4.66 -10.50
CA VAL A 84 5.77 4.32 -9.58
C VAL A 84 6.43 5.60 -9.12
N LEU A 85 6.35 5.89 -7.82
CA LEU A 85 7.07 6.98 -7.18
C LEU A 85 8.44 6.45 -6.82
N ASN A 86 9.49 6.92 -7.48
CA ASN A 86 10.86 6.55 -7.19
C ASN A 86 11.41 7.51 -6.12
N LEU A 87 11.75 6.96 -4.97
CA LEU A 87 12.24 7.67 -3.80
C LEU A 87 13.77 7.82 -3.85
N LEU A 88 14.34 8.37 -2.78
CA LEU A 88 15.79 8.40 -2.49
C LEU A 88 16.68 8.81 -3.67
N ASN A 89 16.81 10.12 -3.91
CA ASN A 89 17.65 10.73 -4.95
C ASN A 89 17.25 10.44 -6.40
N ARG A 90 16.35 9.48 -6.66
CA ARG A 90 15.74 9.34 -7.98
C ARG A 90 14.60 10.33 -8.18
N ASP A 91 13.80 10.54 -7.12
CA ASP A 91 12.84 11.63 -6.97
C ASP A 91 11.99 11.86 -8.23
N SER A 92 11.39 10.79 -8.76
CA SER A 92 10.67 10.79 -10.03
C SER A 92 9.36 10.01 -9.97
N ILE A 93 8.49 10.22 -10.97
CA ILE A 93 7.34 9.37 -11.24
C ILE A 93 7.60 8.64 -12.54
N GLN A 94 7.67 7.32 -12.49
CA GLN A 94 7.76 6.42 -13.64
C GLN A 94 6.38 5.82 -13.91
N VAL A 95 5.92 5.85 -15.16
CA VAL A 95 4.59 5.36 -15.55
C VAL A 95 4.74 4.06 -16.30
N LEU A 96 4.12 3.00 -15.78
CA LEU A 96 4.04 1.68 -16.41
C LEU A 96 2.66 1.48 -17.02
N ASP A 97 2.60 1.02 -18.27
CA ASP A 97 1.34 0.84 -18.99
C ASP A 97 0.97 -0.65 -19.10
N PRO A 98 -0.12 -1.11 -18.45
CA PRO A 98 -0.55 -2.49 -18.49
C PRO A 98 -0.82 -3.00 -19.92
N ASN A 99 -1.24 -2.14 -20.85
CA ASN A 99 -1.53 -2.53 -22.24
C ASN A 99 -0.27 -2.84 -23.05
N PHE A 100 0.89 -2.41 -22.55
CA PHE A 100 2.20 -2.68 -23.13
C PHE A 100 3.04 -3.58 -22.22
N GLY A 101 2.40 -4.43 -21.40
CA GLY A 101 3.10 -5.36 -20.53
C GLY A 101 3.88 -4.66 -19.41
N PHE A 102 3.36 -3.53 -18.93
CA PHE A 102 3.96 -2.69 -17.88
C PHE A 102 5.35 -2.14 -18.24
N VAL A 103 5.68 -1.98 -19.53
CA VAL A 103 6.85 -1.18 -19.90
C VAL A 103 6.68 0.27 -19.47
N THR A 104 7.81 0.92 -19.19
CA THR A 104 7.82 2.36 -18.92
C THR A 104 7.46 3.15 -20.16
N VAL A 105 6.40 3.95 -20.05
CA VAL A 105 5.92 4.81 -21.14
C VAL A 105 6.21 6.29 -20.91
N SER A 106 6.53 6.66 -19.66
CA SER A 106 6.93 8.02 -19.30
C SER A 106 7.68 8.02 -17.96
N GLU A 107 8.53 9.02 -17.75
CA GLU A 107 9.12 9.33 -16.46
C GLU A 107 9.25 10.85 -16.29
N LEU A 108 8.92 11.36 -15.10
CA LEU A 108 8.98 12.78 -14.75
C LEU A 108 9.80 12.97 -13.48
N ALA A 109 10.88 13.75 -13.55
CA ALA A 109 11.63 14.18 -12.37
C ALA A 109 10.84 15.25 -11.59
N LEU A 110 10.81 15.14 -10.26
CA LEU A 110 10.05 16.03 -9.37
C LEU A 110 10.91 17.09 -8.67
N GLY A 111 12.24 16.92 -8.71
CA GLY A 111 13.19 17.81 -8.05
C GLY A 111 14.28 17.01 -7.35
N PHE A 112 15.13 17.71 -6.59
CA PHE A 112 16.22 17.10 -5.85
C PHE A 112 15.85 16.92 -4.38
N LYS A 113 16.04 15.70 -3.85
CA LYS A 113 15.77 15.33 -2.44
C LYS A 113 14.34 15.60 -2.00
N VAL A 114 13.39 15.54 -2.93
CA VAL A 114 11.98 15.84 -2.64
C VAL A 114 11.24 14.62 -2.08
N ASN A 115 11.75 13.41 -2.30
CA ASN A 115 11.29 12.13 -1.76
C ASN A 115 9.76 11.96 -1.86
N PRO A 116 9.21 11.70 -3.06
CA PRO A 116 7.76 11.61 -3.26
C PRO A 116 7.13 10.48 -2.43
N ALA A 117 5.99 10.76 -1.79
CA ALA A 117 5.36 9.84 -0.83
C ALA A 117 4.02 9.27 -1.29
N ASP A 118 3.21 10.04 -2.03
CA ASP A 118 1.91 9.61 -2.54
C ASP A 118 1.48 10.40 -3.79
N ILE A 119 0.55 9.84 -4.57
CA ILE A 119 -0.13 10.51 -5.69
C ILE A 119 -1.63 10.21 -5.67
N GLU A 120 -2.46 11.24 -5.81
CA GLU A 120 -3.91 11.14 -5.91
C GLU A 120 -4.44 11.88 -7.14
N PHE A 121 -5.34 11.23 -7.89
CA PHE A 121 -5.81 11.70 -9.18
C PHE A 121 -7.15 12.42 -9.04
N ALA A 122 -7.17 13.73 -9.28
CA ALA A 122 -8.39 14.54 -9.37
C ALA A 122 -9.04 14.50 -10.77
N GLY A 123 -8.41 13.81 -11.72
CA GLY A 123 -8.88 13.60 -13.07
C GLY A 123 -7.73 13.24 -14.02
N PRO A 124 -8.01 13.09 -15.32
CA PRO A 124 -6.98 12.74 -16.31
C PRO A 124 -5.93 13.84 -16.53
N SER A 125 -6.26 15.10 -16.19
CA SER A 125 -5.38 16.27 -16.38
C SER A 125 -4.98 16.94 -15.07
N LYS A 126 -5.29 16.34 -13.91
CA LYS A 126 -4.90 16.88 -12.60
C LYS A 126 -4.66 15.75 -11.59
N ALA A 127 -3.48 15.75 -10.99
CA ALA A 127 -3.15 14.94 -9.84
C ALA A 127 -2.30 15.73 -8.85
N TYR A 128 -2.33 15.32 -7.58
CA TYR A 128 -1.51 15.89 -6.52
C TYR A 128 -0.44 14.89 -6.12
N VAL A 129 0.75 15.39 -5.77
CA VAL A 129 1.88 14.55 -5.32
C VAL A 129 2.47 15.11 -4.04
N THR A 130 2.42 14.32 -2.97
CA THR A 130 3.10 14.68 -1.72
C THR A 130 4.59 14.45 -1.83
N LEU A 131 5.34 15.41 -1.29
CA LEU A 131 6.79 15.38 -1.26
C LEU A 131 7.22 15.36 0.19
N TYR A 132 7.81 14.26 0.64
CA TYR A 132 8.25 14.12 2.02
C TYR A 132 9.33 15.16 2.35
N GLY A 133 10.25 15.41 1.42
CA GLY A 133 11.37 16.36 1.57
C GLY A 133 11.08 17.79 1.13
N SER A 134 9.82 18.20 0.99
CA SER A 134 9.45 19.55 0.55
C SER A 134 8.24 20.08 1.30
N ASN A 135 8.12 21.41 1.38
CA ASN A 135 6.90 22.09 1.84
C ASN A 135 5.86 22.28 0.73
N ARG A 136 6.14 21.84 -0.51
CA ARG A 136 5.24 22.00 -1.65
C ARG A 136 4.47 20.73 -1.96
N LEU A 137 3.15 20.80 -1.94
CA LEU A 137 2.29 19.80 -2.56
C LEU A 137 2.26 20.07 -4.06
N LEU A 138 2.81 19.17 -4.89
CA LEU A 138 2.84 19.40 -6.34
C LEU A 138 1.49 19.11 -6.98
N ILE A 139 1.18 19.87 -8.04
CA ILE A 139 0.07 19.64 -8.95
C ILE A 139 0.68 19.30 -10.30
N LEU A 140 0.25 18.18 -10.90
CA LEU A 140 0.70 17.76 -12.22
C LEU A 140 -0.48 17.41 -13.12
N ASP A 141 -0.25 17.46 -14.42
CA ASP A 141 -1.13 16.90 -15.45
C ASP A 141 -0.64 15.48 -15.80
N PRO A 142 -1.39 14.41 -15.43
CA PRO A 142 -0.98 13.03 -15.72
C PRO A 142 -0.97 12.68 -17.21
N SER A 143 -1.75 13.38 -18.04
CA SER A 143 -1.81 13.13 -19.48
C SER A 143 -0.58 13.69 -20.22
N LEU A 144 -0.02 14.78 -19.70
CA LEU A 144 1.18 15.42 -20.22
C LEU A 144 2.46 15.00 -19.47
N MET A 145 2.30 14.36 -18.31
CA MET A 145 3.39 14.09 -17.36
C MET A 145 4.22 15.34 -17.10
N ALA A 146 3.54 16.43 -16.75
CA ALA A 146 4.15 17.74 -16.53
C ALA A 146 3.65 18.37 -15.22
N ILE A 147 4.55 19.02 -14.49
CA ILE A 147 4.20 19.81 -13.29
C ILE A 147 3.49 21.08 -13.76
N THR A 148 2.28 21.32 -13.25
CA THR A 148 1.43 22.47 -13.63
C THR A 148 1.27 23.49 -12.50
N GLY A 149 1.62 23.13 -11.26
CA GLY A 149 1.57 24.04 -10.13
C GLY A 149 2.02 23.41 -8.82
N SER A 150 1.84 24.14 -7.73
CA SER A 150 2.08 23.65 -6.37
C SER A 150 1.31 24.47 -5.33
N ILE A 151 1.00 23.86 -4.19
CA ILE A 151 0.47 24.52 -2.99
C ILE A 151 1.58 24.56 -1.94
N ASP A 152 1.86 25.75 -1.38
CA ASP A 152 2.81 25.89 -0.26
C ASP A 152 2.13 25.53 1.06
N LEU A 153 2.66 24.51 1.73
CA LEU A 153 2.20 24.00 3.00
C LEU A 153 3.22 24.22 4.14
N GLY A 154 4.25 25.05 3.91
CA GLY A 154 5.30 25.32 4.91
C GLY A 154 4.75 25.90 6.22
N GLY A 155 3.65 26.65 6.17
CA GLY A 155 2.95 27.16 7.35
C GLY A 155 2.33 26.08 8.25
N TYR A 156 2.30 24.82 7.82
CA TYR A 156 1.76 23.68 8.56
C TYR A 156 2.84 22.72 9.08
N SER A 157 4.12 23.09 8.94
CA SER A 157 5.26 22.35 9.50
C SER A 157 5.25 22.31 11.04
N GLU A 158 6.11 21.48 11.61
CA GLU A 158 6.43 21.48 13.03
C GLU A 158 6.92 22.87 13.48
N THR A 159 6.48 23.29 14.66
CA THR A 159 6.81 24.61 15.22
C THR A 159 7.90 24.54 16.29
N PHE A 160 8.44 23.34 16.53
CA PHE A 160 9.38 23.05 17.59
C PHE A 160 10.36 21.97 17.11
N SER A 161 11.62 22.04 17.54
CA SER A 161 12.61 20.98 17.39
C SER A 161 13.44 20.86 18.67
N SER A 162 13.65 19.63 19.14
CA SER A 162 14.54 19.32 20.26
C SER A 162 16.01 19.57 19.92
N GLY A 163 16.36 19.55 18.62
CA GLY A 163 17.72 19.82 18.13
C GLY A 163 17.99 21.25 17.72
N GLY A 164 17.06 22.17 17.95
CA GLY A 164 17.23 23.59 17.65
C GLY A 164 16.12 24.12 16.76
N THR A 165 16.46 24.46 15.51
CA THR A 165 15.52 25.10 14.57
C THR A 165 14.70 24.03 13.84
N PRO A 166 13.37 24.14 13.78
CA PRO A 166 12.53 23.36 12.86
C PRO A 166 13.05 23.43 11.41
N ASP A 167 12.88 22.36 10.64
CA ASP A 167 13.33 22.33 9.25
C ASP A 167 12.31 22.94 8.27
N GLY A 168 11.07 23.16 8.74
CA GLY A 168 10.00 23.80 7.98
C GLY A 168 9.34 22.86 6.97
N LEU A 169 9.54 21.55 7.10
CA LEU A 169 8.93 20.53 6.26
C LEU A 169 7.71 19.95 6.98
N PRO A 170 6.55 19.85 6.32
CA PRO A 170 5.36 19.30 6.96
C PRO A 170 5.31 17.75 6.95
N GLU A 171 6.29 17.07 6.33
CA GLU A 171 6.29 15.63 6.05
C GLU A 171 4.92 15.16 5.52
N MET A 172 4.52 15.73 4.39
CA MET A 172 3.31 15.27 3.71
C MET A 172 3.44 13.79 3.38
N SER A 173 2.49 12.97 3.83
CA SER A 173 2.47 11.53 3.62
C SER A 173 1.29 11.13 2.72
N GLY A 174 0.42 10.24 3.20
CA GLY A 174 -0.69 9.71 2.42
C GLY A 174 -1.79 10.74 2.14
N MET A 175 -2.47 10.57 1.01
CA MET A 175 -3.57 11.41 0.56
C MET A 175 -4.82 10.62 0.19
N LYS A 176 -5.98 11.29 0.22
CA LYS A 176 -7.22 10.75 -0.32
C LYS A 176 -8.16 11.84 -0.83
N ILE A 177 -8.62 11.69 -2.07
CA ILE A 177 -9.72 12.53 -2.60
C ILE A 177 -11.08 11.93 -2.20
N VAL A 178 -11.97 12.79 -1.70
CA VAL A 178 -13.37 12.47 -1.39
C VAL A 178 -14.26 13.64 -1.83
N GLY A 179 -15.06 13.42 -2.88
CA GLY A 179 -15.83 14.50 -3.50
C GLY A 179 -14.90 15.59 -4.04
N ASP A 180 -15.17 16.83 -3.67
CA ASP A 180 -14.36 17.99 -4.11
C ASP A 180 -13.18 18.32 -3.18
N SER A 181 -12.94 17.46 -2.17
CA SER A 181 -11.90 17.66 -1.17
C SER A 181 -10.76 16.66 -1.32
N LEU A 182 -9.54 17.17 -1.28
CA LEU A 182 -8.32 16.38 -1.08
C LEU A 182 -7.95 16.43 0.40
N PHE A 183 -7.82 15.26 1.03
CA PHE A 183 -7.31 15.12 2.38
C PHE A 183 -5.82 14.75 2.35
N VAL A 184 -4.99 15.46 3.11
CA VAL A 184 -3.53 15.29 3.12
C VAL A 184 -3.03 15.10 4.55
N CYS A 185 -2.34 13.99 4.81
CA CYS A 185 -1.70 13.73 6.10
C CYS A 185 -0.37 14.46 6.20
N LEU A 186 -0.12 15.13 7.33
CA LEU A 186 1.15 15.78 7.69
C LEU A 186 1.70 15.15 8.96
N GLN A 187 2.90 14.56 8.90
CA GLN A 187 3.50 13.93 10.06
C GLN A 187 4.08 14.94 11.05
N ARG A 188 4.71 16.02 10.56
CA ARG A 188 5.36 17.08 11.35
C ARG A 188 6.42 16.51 12.28
N LEU A 189 7.45 15.91 11.68
CA LEU A 189 8.51 15.18 12.39
C LEU A 189 9.69 16.09 12.72
N ASP A 190 10.37 15.78 13.81
CA ASP A 190 11.59 16.48 14.19
C ASP A 190 12.82 15.87 13.51
N ARG A 191 13.19 16.35 12.32
CA ARG A 191 14.40 15.83 11.66
C ARG A 191 15.71 16.20 12.32
N ASN A 192 15.68 17.24 13.14
CA ASN A 192 16.85 17.74 13.82
C ASN A 192 17.01 17.13 15.22
N ASP A 193 16.13 16.21 15.64
CA ASP A 193 16.20 15.60 16.97
C ASP A 193 17.59 14.99 17.26
N PRO A 194 18.19 15.28 18.43
CA PRO A 194 19.55 14.82 18.76
C PRO A 194 19.69 13.29 18.86
N SER A 195 18.59 12.54 18.90
CA SER A 195 18.64 11.07 18.86
C SER A 195 19.06 10.51 17.49
N GLY A 196 19.04 11.32 16.42
CA GLY A 196 19.29 10.87 15.05
C GLY A 196 18.12 10.11 14.42
N TYR A 197 16.92 10.19 15.01
CA TYR A 197 15.67 9.66 14.47
C TYR A 197 14.71 10.84 14.26
N PHE A 198 13.57 10.61 13.59
CA PHE A 198 12.60 11.67 13.28
C PHE A 198 11.30 11.46 14.09
N PRO A 199 11.29 11.70 15.41
CA PRO A 199 10.08 11.52 16.20
C PRO A 199 9.02 12.58 15.87
N PRO A 200 7.72 12.27 16.00
CA PRO A 200 6.70 13.31 16.07
C PRO A 200 6.85 14.06 17.40
N ASN A 201 7.34 15.30 17.35
CA ASN A 201 7.48 16.15 18.54
C ASN A 201 6.34 17.17 18.69
N THR A 202 5.50 17.30 17.66
CA THR A 202 4.26 18.08 17.65
C THR A 202 3.09 17.19 17.20
N THR A 203 1.87 17.71 17.30
CA THR A 203 0.69 17.00 16.83
C THR A 203 0.64 16.94 15.31
N SER A 204 0.40 15.77 14.73
CA SER A 204 0.19 15.62 13.29
C SER A 204 -1.14 16.25 12.84
N LEU A 205 -1.21 16.65 11.56
CA LEU A 205 -2.36 17.35 10.98
C LEU A 205 -2.94 16.60 9.78
N LEU A 206 -4.26 16.63 9.65
CA LEU A 206 -4.98 16.31 8.42
C LEU A 206 -5.44 17.62 7.81
N LEU A 207 -4.95 17.95 6.62
CA LEU A 207 -5.44 19.09 5.86
C LEU A 207 -6.57 18.67 4.92
N GLU A 208 -7.54 19.56 4.73
CA GLU A 208 -8.56 19.45 3.69
C GLU A 208 -8.36 20.60 2.69
N ILE A 209 -8.17 20.24 1.43
CA ILE A 209 -7.91 21.16 0.32
C ILE A 209 -9.08 21.09 -0.66
N TYR A 210 -9.66 22.24 -1.01
CA TYR A 210 -10.70 22.32 -2.03
C TYR A 210 -10.06 22.25 -3.43
N ILE A 211 -10.41 21.22 -4.19
CA ILE A 211 -9.72 20.85 -5.44
C ILE A 211 -9.92 21.88 -6.56
N ALA A 212 -11.05 22.59 -6.56
CA ALA A 212 -11.36 23.55 -7.61
C ALA A 212 -10.50 24.82 -7.52
N THR A 213 -10.07 25.21 -6.32
CA THR A 213 -9.30 26.45 -6.09
C THR A 213 -7.89 26.20 -5.56
N ASP A 214 -7.52 24.95 -5.28
CA ASP A 214 -6.21 24.59 -4.72
C ASP A 214 -5.92 25.28 -3.38
N THR A 215 -6.96 25.47 -2.55
CA THR A 215 -6.86 26.17 -1.26
C THR A 215 -7.13 25.25 -0.09
N VAL A 216 -6.33 25.36 0.97
CA VAL A 216 -6.63 24.71 2.27
C VAL A 216 -7.90 25.34 2.86
N ILE A 217 -8.89 24.52 3.18
CA ILE A 217 -10.19 24.90 3.73
C ILE A 217 -10.45 24.31 5.12
N GLY A 218 -9.62 23.36 5.57
CA GLY A 218 -9.74 22.74 6.88
C GLY A 218 -8.41 22.19 7.38
N THR A 219 -8.23 22.24 8.70
CA THR A 219 -7.06 21.70 9.40
C THR A 219 -7.56 20.96 10.63
N TYR A 220 -7.26 19.68 10.73
CA TYR A 220 -7.73 18.82 11.81
C TYR A 220 -6.55 18.17 12.51
N THR A 221 -6.55 18.19 13.83
CA THR A 221 -5.49 17.57 14.63
C THR A 221 -5.78 16.09 14.82
N PHE A 222 -4.80 15.24 14.48
CA PHE A 222 -4.93 13.80 14.70
C PHE A 222 -4.95 13.47 16.21
N PRO A 223 -5.71 12.45 16.65
CA PRO A 223 -5.72 12.00 18.03
C PRO A 223 -4.45 11.24 18.42
N ALA A 224 -3.72 10.69 17.45
CA ALA A 224 -2.40 10.09 17.60
C ALA A 224 -1.50 10.55 16.44
N SER A 225 -0.21 10.74 16.69
CA SER A 225 0.70 11.34 15.71
C SER A 225 1.24 10.36 14.67
N ASN A 226 2.02 10.89 13.73
CA ASN A 226 2.77 10.18 12.71
C ASN A 226 1.89 9.34 11.76
N PRO A 227 0.88 9.93 11.07
CA PRO A 227 0.09 9.22 10.09
C PRO A 227 0.97 8.64 8.98
N VAL A 228 0.95 7.31 8.84
CA VAL A 228 1.70 6.55 7.84
C VAL A 228 0.74 5.84 6.88
N ASN A 229 1.27 5.44 5.71
CA ASN A 229 0.54 4.78 4.63
C ASN A 229 -0.61 5.62 4.03
N LYS A 230 -1.30 5.00 3.06
CA LYS A 230 -2.43 5.60 2.38
C LYS A 230 -3.69 5.55 3.26
N PRO A 231 -4.46 6.66 3.37
CA PRO A 231 -5.75 6.66 4.02
C PRO A 231 -6.74 5.74 3.30
N GLN A 232 -7.50 4.96 4.07
CA GLN A 232 -8.59 4.15 3.55
C GLN A 232 -9.89 4.93 3.61
N LEU A 233 -10.67 4.91 2.53
CA LEU A 233 -12.05 5.40 2.52
C LEU A 233 -12.98 4.20 2.64
N LEU A 234 -13.74 4.14 3.72
CA LEU A 234 -14.74 3.09 3.95
C LEU A 234 -15.89 3.58 4.81
N ASP A 235 -17.04 2.94 4.69
CA ASP A 235 -18.16 3.15 5.60
C ASP A 235 -17.93 2.36 6.88
N LEU A 236 -17.93 3.06 8.01
CA LEU A 236 -17.86 2.50 9.35
C LEU A 236 -18.98 3.07 10.21
N PHE A 237 -19.59 2.25 11.04
CA PHE A 237 -20.65 2.67 11.98
C PHE A 237 -21.81 3.38 11.28
N GLY A 238 -22.09 3.02 10.03
CA GLY A 238 -23.15 3.59 9.20
C GLY A 238 -22.82 4.93 8.53
N GLU A 239 -21.56 5.39 8.51
CA GLU A 239 -21.18 6.63 7.82
C GLU A 239 -19.74 6.57 7.24
N PRO A 240 -19.40 7.43 6.26
CA PRO A 240 -18.10 7.39 5.61
C PRO A 240 -16.98 7.94 6.50
N HIS A 241 -15.89 7.19 6.56
CA HIS A 241 -14.69 7.53 7.32
C HIS A 241 -13.42 7.46 6.44
N LEU A 242 -12.45 8.31 6.79
CA LEU A 242 -11.06 8.05 6.46
C LEU A 242 -10.38 7.34 7.64
N VAL A 243 -9.63 6.27 7.37
CA VAL A 243 -8.91 5.48 8.39
C VAL A 243 -7.41 5.50 8.14
N PHE A 244 -6.64 5.64 9.22
CA PHE A 244 -5.20 5.90 9.20
C PHE A 244 -4.48 5.03 10.23
N ALA A 245 -3.27 4.55 9.89
CA ALA A 245 -2.31 4.12 10.88
C ALA A 245 -1.56 5.36 11.40
N THR A 246 -1.55 5.55 12.71
CA THR A 246 -0.93 6.67 13.42
C THR A 246 -0.07 6.11 14.56
N PRO A 247 1.07 5.47 14.24
CA PRO A 247 1.88 4.74 15.21
C PRO A 247 2.68 5.62 16.18
N GLY A 248 2.54 6.94 16.12
CA GLY A 248 3.31 7.82 17.00
C GLY A 248 4.82 7.61 16.87
N ARG A 249 5.50 7.31 17.98
CA ARG A 249 6.93 6.99 17.97
C ARG A 249 7.15 5.52 17.65
N MET A 250 8.04 5.24 16.70
CA MET A 250 8.28 3.89 16.22
C MET A 250 9.72 3.39 16.39
N GLY A 251 9.88 2.07 16.36
CA GLY A 251 11.18 1.40 16.26
C GLY A 251 12.04 1.65 17.50
N PHE A 252 13.25 2.17 17.31
CA PHE A 252 14.18 2.40 18.43
C PHE A 252 13.73 3.49 19.41
N LEU A 253 12.79 4.36 19.01
CA LEU A 253 12.16 5.34 19.88
C LEU A 253 10.75 4.94 20.31
N SER A 254 10.34 3.68 20.05
CA SER A 254 8.99 3.20 20.27
C SER A 254 8.44 3.58 21.64
N GLN A 255 7.22 4.10 21.63
CA GLN A 255 6.37 4.30 22.79
C GLN A 255 4.98 3.82 22.44
N ILE A 256 4.23 3.37 23.44
CA ILE A 256 2.83 3.01 23.26
C ILE A 256 2.00 4.31 23.26
N ASP A 257 2.07 5.05 22.16
CA ASP A 257 1.48 6.39 21.99
C ASP A 257 0.70 6.56 20.68
N GLY A 258 0.53 5.48 19.93
CA GLY A 258 -0.18 5.44 18.65
C GLY A 258 -1.38 4.50 18.59
N GLY A 259 -1.85 4.31 17.36
CA GLY A 259 -2.86 3.33 17.00
C GLY A 259 -3.51 3.61 15.66
N VAL A 260 -4.76 3.20 15.51
CA VAL A 260 -5.56 3.39 14.30
C VAL A 260 -6.57 4.52 14.52
N SER A 261 -6.38 5.63 13.80
CA SER A 261 -7.24 6.81 13.86
C SER A 261 -8.33 6.75 12.78
N ALA A 262 -9.51 7.32 13.04
CA ALA A 262 -10.58 7.43 12.06
C ALA A 262 -11.24 8.81 12.06
N PHE A 263 -11.44 9.39 10.88
CA PHE A 263 -12.01 10.71 10.66
C PHE A 263 -13.40 10.58 10.04
N ARG A 264 -14.43 11.05 10.74
CA ARG A 264 -15.81 11.13 10.22
C ARG A 264 -15.88 12.22 9.18
N LEU A 265 -16.22 11.84 7.95
CA LEU A 265 -16.37 12.81 6.86
C LEU A 265 -17.63 13.67 7.08
N GLY A 266 -18.72 13.11 7.60
CA GLY A 266 -19.97 13.86 7.80
C GLY A 266 -19.85 15.06 8.75
N THR A 267 -19.09 14.90 9.84
CA THR A 267 -18.91 15.94 10.87
C THR A 267 -17.56 16.64 10.83
N ARG A 268 -16.67 16.21 9.92
CA ARG A 268 -15.29 16.71 9.81
C ARG A 268 -14.53 16.67 11.16
N SER A 269 -14.56 15.50 11.80
CA SER A 269 -13.93 15.31 13.11
C SER A 269 -13.39 13.89 13.27
N PHE A 270 -12.28 13.74 13.99
CA PHE A 270 -11.81 12.42 14.41
C PHE A 270 -12.75 11.77 15.43
N LEU A 271 -12.78 10.44 15.44
CA LEU A 271 -13.32 9.69 16.57
C LEU A 271 -12.52 10.03 17.84
N THR A 272 -13.22 10.13 18.97
CA THR A 272 -12.58 10.37 20.28
C THR A 272 -11.72 9.19 20.74
N ARG A 273 -12.03 7.98 20.28
CA ARG A 273 -11.24 6.77 20.52
C ARG A 273 -10.46 6.38 19.26
N LEU A 274 -9.35 5.69 19.47
CA LEU A 274 -8.70 4.92 18.41
C LEU A 274 -9.56 3.69 18.08
N LEU A 275 -9.56 3.28 16.80
CA LEU A 275 -10.16 2.01 16.37
C LEU A 275 -9.40 0.81 16.93
N PHE A 276 -8.09 0.96 17.15
CA PHE A 276 -7.20 -0.02 17.73
C PHE A 276 -5.99 0.71 18.32
N SER A 277 -5.75 0.61 19.62
CA SER A 277 -4.61 1.28 20.24
C SER A 277 -3.39 0.37 20.30
N GLU A 278 -2.20 0.96 20.32
CA GLU A 278 -0.95 0.21 20.53
C GLU A 278 -0.89 -0.46 21.89
N SER A 279 -1.58 0.08 22.90
CA SER A 279 -1.67 -0.55 24.23
C SER A 279 -2.40 -1.88 24.21
N VAL A 280 -3.35 -2.05 23.29
CA VAL A 280 -4.01 -3.35 23.06
C VAL A 280 -3.20 -4.19 22.06
N ALA A 281 -2.60 -3.56 21.04
CA ALA A 281 -1.78 -4.24 20.04
C ALA A 281 -0.47 -4.80 20.61
N GLY A 282 0.09 -4.19 21.66
CA GLY A 282 1.37 -4.55 22.27
C GLY A 282 2.59 -4.09 21.49
N GLY A 283 2.49 -3.04 20.67
CA GLY A 283 3.58 -2.52 19.86
C GLY A 283 3.11 -1.52 18.80
N ASP A 284 4.04 -1.00 18.01
CA ASP A 284 3.83 0.03 17.00
C ASP A 284 2.95 -0.49 15.86
N ILE A 285 1.88 0.21 15.49
CA ILE A 285 0.98 -0.19 14.39
C ILE A 285 1.45 0.41 13.06
N VAL A 286 2.27 -0.33 12.32
CA VAL A 286 2.99 0.19 11.14
C VAL A 286 2.18 0.14 9.84
N ASN A 287 1.21 -0.76 9.71
CA ASN A 287 0.22 -0.75 8.63
C ASN A 287 -1.15 -1.23 9.14
N VAL A 288 -2.21 -0.80 8.47
CA VAL A 288 -3.59 -1.18 8.81
C VAL A 288 -4.43 -1.39 7.55
N GLN A 289 -5.34 -2.38 7.57
CA GLN A 289 -6.41 -2.59 6.59
C GLN A 289 -7.70 -2.90 7.34
N VAL A 290 -8.76 -2.11 7.15
CA VAL A 290 -10.05 -2.31 7.82
C VAL A 290 -11.06 -2.89 6.84
N LYS A 291 -11.67 -4.01 7.22
CA LYS A 291 -12.67 -4.72 6.42
C LYS A 291 -14.09 -4.24 6.73
N SER A 292 -14.40 -4.07 8.00
CA SER A 292 -15.73 -3.72 8.49
C SER A 292 -15.66 -3.16 9.92
N ASP A 293 -16.81 -2.81 10.49
CA ASP A 293 -16.96 -2.40 11.89
C ASP A 293 -16.38 -3.40 12.90
N THR A 294 -16.28 -4.68 12.53
CA THR A 294 -15.90 -5.76 13.45
C THR A 294 -14.63 -6.49 13.07
N VAL A 295 -14.04 -6.19 11.92
CA VAL A 295 -12.81 -6.83 11.44
C VAL A 295 -11.85 -5.81 10.83
N GLY A 296 -10.64 -5.76 11.38
CA GLY A 296 -9.50 -5.06 10.83
C GLY A 296 -8.20 -5.84 11.05
N TYR A 297 -7.18 -5.50 10.28
CA TYR A 297 -5.88 -6.14 10.27
C TYR A 297 -4.80 -5.10 10.49
N ALA A 298 -3.80 -5.41 11.32
CA ALA A 298 -2.68 -4.52 11.60
C ALA A 298 -1.36 -5.29 11.62
N SER A 299 -0.34 -4.75 10.96
CA SER A 299 1.04 -5.17 11.22
C SER A 299 1.55 -4.42 12.44
N VAL A 300 2.16 -5.15 13.37
CA VAL A 300 2.59 -4.64 14.68
C VAL A 300 4.04 -5.00 14.92
N LEU A 301 4.87 -4.01 15.30
CA LEU A 301 6.25 -4.18 15.73
C LEU A 301 6.34 -3.96 17.24
N ASP A 302 6.65 -5.00 18.01
CA ASP A 302 6.83 -4.84 19.46
C ASP A 302 8.23 -4.35 19.84
N SER A 303 8.40 -3.97 21.12
CA SER A 303 9.67 -3.49 21.66
C SER A 303 10.80 -4.52 21.66
N SER A 304 10.48 -5.80 21.45
CA SER A 304 11.46 -6.88 21.23
C SER A 304 11.78 -7.09 19.75
N PHE A 305 11.31 -6.20 18.87
CA PHE A 305 11.37 -6.29 17.41
C PHE A 305 10.71 -7.53 16.82
N THR A 306 9.74 -8.12 17.53
CA THR A 306 8.84 -9.15 16.99
C THR A 306 7.81 -8.47 16.10
N LYS A 307 7.57 -9.03 14.91
CA LYS A 307 6.53 -8.56 14.00
C LYS A 307 5.33 -9.47 14.14
N SER A 308 4.13 -8.91 14.14
CA SER A 308 2.92 -9.72 14.12
C SER A 308 1.87 -9.14 13.18
N LEU A 309 1.07 -10.02 12.58
CA LEU A 309 -0.15 -9.64 11.87
C LEU A 309 -1.32 -9.93 12.79
N LYS A 310 -1.91 -8.86 13.33
CA LYS A 310 -3.04 -8.95 14.27
C LYS A 310 -4.36 -8.74 13.56
N VAL A 311 -5.39 -9.43 14.04
CA VAL A 311 -6.79 -9.16 13.73
C VAL A 311 -7.39 -8.44 14.93
N PHE A 312 -8.14 -7.38 14.69
CA PHE A 312 -8.81 -6.60 15.72
C PHE A 312 -10.26 -6.29 15.33
N ASN A 313 -11.06 -5.94 16.32
CA ASN A 313 -12.43 -5.47 16.12
C ASN A 313 -12.47 -3.94 16.21
N PRO A 314 -12.70 -3.20 15.11
CA PRO A 314 -12.72 -1.73 15.12
C PRO A 314 -13.80 -1.12 16.02
N SER A 315 -14.90 -1.83 16.32
CA SER A 315 -15.98 -1.36 17.22
C SER A 315 -15.56 -1.39 18.68
N THR A 316 -14.82 -2.43 19.10
CA THR A 316 -14.44 -2.64 20.51
C THR A 316 -12.98 -2.24 20.80
N GLY A 317 -12.13 -2.21 19.78
CA GLY A 317 -10.69 -1.98 19.91
C GLY A 317 -9.91 -3.20 20.39
N GLU A 318 -10.53 -4.37 20.48
CA GLU A 318 -9.91 -5.60 21.01
C GLU A 318 -9.14 -6.37 19.93
N THR A 319 -8.02 -7.01 20.32
CA THR A 319 -7.39 -8.03 19.47
C THR A 319 -8.26 -9.29 19.49
N THR A 320 -8.63 -9.79 18.31
CA THR A 320 -9.44 -11.02 18.16
C THR A 320 -8.59 -12.22 17.75
N ALA A 321 -7.50 -12.01 17.02
CA ALA A 321 -6.57 -13.07 16.63
C ALA A 321 -5.17 -12.53 16.30
N THR A 322 -4.21 -13.44 16.11
CA THR A 322 -2.89 -13.15 15.54
C THR A 322 -2.63 -14.18 14.44
N LEU A 323 -2.58 -13.73 13.18
CA LEU A 323 -2.42 -14.59 12.00
C LEU A 323 -0.97 -14.99 11.78
N LEU A 324 -0.04 -14.08 12.06
CA LEU A 324 1.41 -14.30 11.92
C LEU A 324 2.14 -13.73 13.12
N ARG A 325 3.19 -14.42 13.56
CA ARG A 325 4.16 -13.93 14.54
C ARG A 325 5.56 -14.30 14.06
N ILE A 326 6.39 -13.28 13.86
CA ILE A 326 7.77 -13.39 13.36
C ILE A 326 8.70 -12.90 14.47
N PRO A 327 9.38 -13.80 15.19
CA PRO A 327 10.37 -13.43 16.20
C PRO A 327 11.48 -12.54 15.62
N SER A 328 12.07 -11.68 16.46
CA SER A 328 13.21 -10.84 16.04
C SER A 328 14.45 -11.63 15.60
N SER A 329 14.57 -12.89 16.01
CA SER A 329 15.61 -13.81 15.56
C SER A 329 15.41 -14.34 14.12
N TYR A 330 14.30 -14.00 13.47
CA TYR A 330 13.99 -14.43 12.12
C TYR A 330 14.20 -13.28 11.13
N ASP A 331 14.87 -13.56 10.03
CA ASP A 331 15.18 -12.58 8.99
C ASP A 331 13.98 -12.38 8.06
N ALA A 332 12.88 -11.88 8.61
CA ALA A 332 11.67 -11.51 7.89
C ALA A 332 10.95 -10.34 8.56
N SER A 333 10.24 -9.55 7.76
CA SER A 333 9.38 -8.47 8.20
C SER A 333 8.10 -8.46 7.38
N LEU A 334 7.14 -7.64 7.81
CA LEU A 334 5.90 -7.35 7.11
C LEU A 334 6.01 -5.94 6.54
N SER A 335 6.25 -5.81 5.23
CA SER A 335 6.51 -4.51 4.59
C SER A 335 5.23 -3.76 4.21
N SER A 336 4.21 -4.49 3.78
CA SER A 336 2.93 -3.93 3.38
C SER A 336 1.81 -4.94 3.56
N ILE A 337 0.60 -4.45 3.83
CA ILE A 337 -0.63 -5.23 3.81
C ILE A 337 -1.69 -4.55 2.95
N LEU A 338 -2.41 -5.33 2.15
CA LEU A 338 -3.48 -4.86 1.29
C LEU A 338 -4.69 -5.79 1.42
N LEU A 339 -5.84 -5.25 1.80
CA LEU A 339 -7.11 -5.95 1.65
C LEU A 339 -7.74 -5.52 0.31
N ALA A 340 -7.70 -6.39 -0.69
CA ALA A 340 -8.18 -6.06 -2.03
C ALA A 340 -9.70 -6.31 -2.18
N SER A 341 -10.26 -5.93 -3.34
CA SER A 341 -11.70 -6.05 -3.59
C SER A 341 -12.21 -7.50 -3.63
N ASP A 342 -11.32 -8.44 -3.93
CA ASP A 342 -11.55 -9.89 -3.88
C ASP A 342 -11.66 -10.46 -2.46
N LYS A 343 -11.54 -9.61 -1.42
CA LYS A 343 -11.60 -9.96 -0.01
C LYS A 343 -10.42 -10.82 0.47
N ILE A 344 -9.32 -10.83 -0.28
CA ILE A 344 -8.07 -11.43 0.16
C ILE A 344 -7.20 -10.38 0.83
N LEU A 345 -6.61 -10.75 1.97
CA LEU A 345 -5.56 -9.98 2.61
C LEU A 345 -4.19 -10.45 2.09
N TYR A 346 -3.52 -9.57 1.36
CA TYR A 346 -2.17 -9.74 0.85
C TYR A 346 -1.17 -9.16 1.84
N VAL A 347 -0.10 -9.91 2.12
CA VAL A 347 0.90 -9.57 3.13
C VAL A 347 2.29 -9.74 2.53
N GLY A 348 3.05 -8.65 2.43
CA GLY A 348 4.42 -8.67 1.94
C GLY A 348 5.36 -9.26 2.98
N ASN A 349 5.92 -10.42 2.69
CA ASN A 349 6.91 -11.10 3.52
C ASN A 349 8.31 -10.87 2.94
N THR A 350 9.17 -10.21 3.71
CA THR A 350 10.53 -9.84 3.29
C THR A 350 11.57 -10.92 3.61
N GLN A 351 11.19 -12.16 3.92
CA GLN A 351 12.15 -13.20 4.28
C GLN A 351 13.24 -13.35 3.21
N PHE A 352 14.52 -13.22 3.56
CA PHE A 352 15.58 -13.17 2.55
C PHE A 352 15.65 -14.40 1.64
N GLN A 353 15.50 -15.61 2.21
CA GLN A 353 15.56 -16.85 1.43
C GLN A 353 14.26 -17.21 0.70
N GLN A 354 13.14 -16.63 1.13
CA GLN A 354 11.82 -16.94 0.58
C GLN A 354 10.91 -15.70 0.59
N PRO A 355 11.30 -14.61 -0.10
CA PRO A 355 10.51 -13.41 -0.12
C PRO A 355 9.27 -13.63 -0.99
N GLY A 356 8.17 -12.97 -0.63
CA GLY A 356 6.94 -13.14 -1.40
C GLY A 356 5.72 -12.58 -0.73
N VAL A 357 4.57 -12.82 -1.34
CA VAL A 357 3.28 -12.39 -0.81
C VAL A 357 2.54 -13.57 -0.20
N THR A 358 2.20 -13.47 1.07
CA THR A 358 1.30 -14.39 1.77
C THR A 358 -0.13 -13.91 1.62
N MET A 359 -1.09 -14.82 1.43
CA MET A 359 -2.50 -14.50 1.18
C MET A 359 -3.42 -15.16 2.22
N PHE A 360 -4.35 -14.40 2.78
CA PHE A 360 -5.39 -14.90 3.69
C PHE A 360 -6.78 -14.62 3.11
N ASP A 361 -7.62 -15.65 3.04
CA ASP A 361 -9.03 -15.54 2.67
C ASP A 361 -9.84 -15.07 3.87
N THR A 362 -10.23 -13.79 3.85
CA THR A 362 -10.92 -13.14 4.95
C THR A 362 -12.41 -13.51 5.02
N GLU A 363 -12.98 -14.13 3.97
CA GLU A 363 -14.36 -14.63 3.96
C GLU A 363 -14.44 -16.06 4.52
N ARG A 364 -13.31 -16.78 4.56
CA ARG A 364 -13.20 -18.13 5.10
C ARG A 364 -12.45 -18.18 6.43
N GLY A 365 -12.72 -17.23 7.32
CA GLY A 365 -12.14 -17.19 8.66
C GLY A 365 -10.62 -17.01 8.65
N ASP A 366 -10.13 -16.10 7.81
CA ASP A 366 -8.71 -15.79 7.61
C ASP A 366 -7.87 -17.03 7.23
N ALA A 367 -8.42 -17.90 6.38
CA ALA A 367 -7.74 -19.12 5.95
C ALA A 367 -6.50 -18.77 5.10
N LEU A 368 -5.34 -19.31 5.49
CA LEU A 368 -4.10 -19.18 4.73
C LEU A 368 -4.26 -19.89 3.37
N LEU A 369 -4.12 -19.14 2.27
CA LEU A 369 -4.32 -19.66 0.91
C LEU A 369 -3.06 -20.31 0.32
N THR A 370 -1.89 -19.89 0.76
CA THR A 370 -0.62 -20.42 0.25
C THR A 370 0.24 -20.95 1.41
N PRO A 371 0.73 -22.21 1.33
CA PRO A 371 1.59 -22.78 2.38
C PRO A 371 2.97 -22.10 2.42
N SER A 372 3.30 -21.33 1.38
CA SER A 372 4.51 -20.54 1.25
C SER A 372 4.17 -19.22 0.56
N PRO A 373 4.92 -18.13 0.80
CA PRO A 373 4.70 -16.87 0.07
C PRO A 373 4.83 -17.09 -1.44
N ILE A 374 3.96 -16.44 -2.22
CA ILE A 374 4.09 -16.40 -3.68
C ILE A 374 5.32 -15.57 -3.99
N SER A 375 6.34 -16.19 -4.60
CA SER A 375 7.58 -15.50 -4.95
C SER A 375 7.30 -14.33 -5.89
N VAL A 376 7.93 -13.21 -5.59
CA VAL A 376 8.01 -12.02 -6.47
C VAL A 376 9.48 -11.67 -6.77
N ASP A 377 10.34 -12.70 -6.72
CA ASP A 377 11.80 -12.68 -6.92
C ASP A 377 12.60 -11.90 -5.86
N LEU A 378 12.21 -10.67 -5.56
CA LEU A 378 12.84 -9.81 -4.55
C LEU A 378 11.89 -9.60 -3.35
N GLN A 379 12.34 -8.88 -2.31
CA GLN A 379 11.51 -8.59 -1.15
C GLN A 379 10.36 -7.63 -1.55
N PRO A 380 9.09 -7.95 -1.24
CA PRO A 380 7.99 -7.01 -1.42
C PRO A 380 8.19 -5.76 -0.56
N TYR A 381 7.82 -4.61 -1.08
CA TYR A 381 7.89 -3.33 -0.37
C TYR A 381 6.54 -2.59 -0.35
N ASP A 382 5.82 -2.58 -1.47
CA ASP A 382 4.46 -2.05 -1.58
C ASP A 382 3.56 -2.99 -2.40
N ILE A 383 2.26 -3.00 -2.13
CA ILE A 383 1.28 -3.87 -2.77
C ILE A 383 0.08 -3.04 -3.18
N ILE A 384 -0.32 -3.13 -4.45
CA ILE A 384 -1.46 -2.40 -5.01
C ILE A 384 -2.40 -3.32 -5.76
N GLU A 385 -3.68 -2.95 -5.77
CA GLU A 385 -4.68 -3.60 -6.61
C GLU A 385 -4.72 -2.94 -7.99
N LEU A 386 -4.76 -3.76 -9.05
CA LEU A 386 -4.90 -3.31 -10.44
C LEU A 386 -6.39 -3.35 -10.81
N LYS A 387 -7.03 -2.17 -10.93
CA LYS A 387 -8.49 -2.01 -11.05
C LYS A 387 -8.98 -1.68 -12.44
#